data_AF-A0A7V1Z8H5-F1
#
_entry.id   AF-A0A7V1Z8H5-F1
#
_cell.length_a   1.000
_cell.length_b   1.000
_cell.length_c   1.000
_cell.angle_alpha   90.00
_cell.angle_beta   90.00
_cell.angle_gamma   90.00
#
_symmetry.space_group_name_H-M   'P 1'
#
loop_
_entity.id
_entity.type
_entity.pdbx_description
1 polymer ?
#
loop_
_entity_poly.entity_id
_entity_poly.type
_entity_poly.pdbx_seq_one_letter_code
_entity_poly.pdbx_strand_id
1 'polypeptide(L)'
;MSALADRRVGEFVNQYFVSSFQKVGTFRIVAGQKQGGNVATYFCAADGRVLHVIPGPVGAEQFLTEARWVVTSVRRGLEESKKTGKPFKVLFREYHAERLRQQYGLLVEPARFDVDTEAPGALSYRDPTGRPLAPVLLPPPLHGPDVTFGQDLLQQRQAREAAHPLAQIVPGIDGRRWALGPLAQAHQLLAAHALQPIEKLYGTVFERILGEKISTKPVEIVTPFPWRPEGKRGQPLPLPARP
;
A
#
# COMPACT_ATOMS: atom_id res chain seq x y z
N MET A 1 -6.95 1.22 -18.32
CA MET A 1 -7.18 -0.24 -18.20
C MET A 1 -6.56 -0.70 -16.89
N SER A 2 -7.24 -1.55 -16.10
CA SER A 2 -6.70 -2.05 -14.81
C SER A 2 -5.47 -2.92 -15.04
N ALA A 3 -4.46 -2.87 -14.16
CA ALA A 3 -3.26 -3.72 -14.26
C ALA A 3 -3.59 -5.21 -14.38
N LEU A 4 -4.59 -5.69 -13.64
CA LEU A 4 -4.96 -7.10 -13.60
C LEU A 4 -5.70 -7.58 -14.87
N ALA A 5 -6.09 -6.67 -15.77
CA ALA A 5 -6.65 -7.02 -17.06
C ALA A 5 -5.59 -7.24 -18.15
N ASP A 6 -4.32 -6.89 -17.87
CA ASP A 6 -3.22 -7.09 -18.82
C ASP A 6 -2.72 -8.54 -18.74
N ARG A 7 -2.68 -9.21 -19.89
CA ARG A 7 -2.23 -10.61 -20.01
C ARG A 7 -0.80 -10.81 -19.49
N ARG A 8 0.10 -9.84 -19.69
CA ARG A 8 1.50 -9.93 -19.25
C ARG A 8 1.61 -9.91 -17.74
N VAL A 9 0.73 -9.16 -17.06
CA VAL A 9 0.61 -9.18 -15.60
C VAL A 9 0.16 -10.56 -15.14
N GLY A 10 -0.89 -11.12 -15.76
CA GLY A 10 -1.39 -12.45 -15.41
C GLY A 10 -0.35 -13.56 -15.58
N GLU A 11 0.35 -13.58 -16.72
CA GLU A 11 1.43 -14.56 -16.99
C GLU A 11 2.56 -14.45 -15.96
N PHE A 12 3.03 -13.23 -15.67
CA PHE A 12 4.10 -13.02 -14.69
C PHE A 12 3.68 -13.40 -13.27
N VAL A 13 2.46 -13.01 -12.86
CA VAL A 13 1.95 -13.31 -11.53
C VAL A 13 1.79 -14.82 -11.34
N ASN A 14 1.21 -15.53 -12.32
CA ASN A 14 1.05 -16.99 -12.25
C ASN A 14 2.39 -17.74 -12.19
N GLN A 15 3.45 -17.19 -12.79
CA GLN A 15 4.78 -17.80 -12.75
C GLN A 15 5.45 -17.67 -11.37
N TYR A 16 5.27 -16.55 -10.67
CA TYR A 16 6.07 -16.22 -9.49
C TYR A 16 5.31 -16.11 -8.17
N PHE A 17 3.98 -16.01 -8.21
CA PHE A 17 3.17 -15.71 -7.03
C PHE A 17 1.89 -16.55 -6.99
N VAL A 18 1.43 -16.81 -5.76
CA VAL A 18 0.06 -17.28 -5.51
C VAL A 18 -0.77 -16.05 -5.12
N SER A 19 -1.82 -15.77 -5.88
CA SER A 19 -2.65 -14.58 -5.67
C SER A 19 -3.90 -14.92 -4.88
N SER A 20 -4.19 -14.12 -3.86
CA SER A 20 -5.47 -14.09 -3.16
C SER A 20 -5.93 -12.64 -3.04
N PHE A 21 -7.23 -12.45 -2.79
CA PHE A 21 -7.77 -11.12 -2.56
C PHE A 21 -8.69 -11.13 -1.34
N GLN A 22 -8.66 -10.04 -0.59
CA GLN A 22 -9.57 -9.81 0.52
C GLN A 22 -10.26 -8.46 0.32
N LYS A 23 -11.58 -8.46 0.40
CA LYS A 23 -12.36 -7.23 0.43
C LYS A 23 -12.36 -6.68 1.85
N VAL A 24 -11.73 -5.54 2.06
CA VAL A 24 -11.44 -4.99 3.40
C VAL A 24 -12.25 -3.75 3.76
N GLY A 25 -13.35 -3.48 3.05
CA GLY A 25 -14.19 -2.33 3.34
C GLY A 25 -15.34 -2.13 2.37
N THR A 26 -16.11 -1.09 2.64
CA THR A 26 -17.31 -0.70 1.91
C THR A 26 -16.99 0.55 1.10
N PHE A 27 -17.25 0.54 -0.21
CA PHE A 27 -17.34 1.81 -0.96
C PHE A 27 -18.78 2.31 -0.86
N ARG A 28 -18.96 3.63 -0.84
CA ARG A 28 -20.26 4.28 -0.97
C ARG A 28 -20.30 5.01 -2.31
N ILE A 29 -21.48 5.14 -2.89
CA ILE A 29 -21.69 6.05 -4.01
C ILE A 29 -22.48 7.22 -3.46
N VAL A 30 -21.86 8.40 -3.38
CA VAL A 30 -22.49 9.63 -2.88
C VAL A 30 -22.61 10.58 -4.08
N ALA A 31 -23.84 10.97 -4.43
CA ALA A 31 -24.12 11.84 -5.58
C ALA A 31 -23.51 11.33 -6.91
N GLY A 32 -23.55 10.01 -7.14
CA GLY A 32 -23.01 9.38 -8.36
C GLY A 32 -21.48 9.21 -8.37
N GLN A 33 -20.76 9.66 -7.34
CA GLN A 33 -19.32 9.45 -7.20
C GLN A 33 -19.01 8.33 -6.22
N LYS A 34 -18.16 7.40 -6.64
CA LYS A 34 -17.64 6.32 -5.78
C LYS A 34 -16.68 6.94 -4.76
N GLN A 35 -17.07 6.91 -3.50
CA GLN A 35 -16.23 7.22 -2.35
C GLN A 35 -15.77 5.91 -1.70
N GLY A 36 -14.45 5.69 -1.71
CA GLY A 36 -13.81 4.51 -1.14
C GLY A 36 -13.58 3.37 -2.13
N GLY A 37 -13.01 2.27 -1.63
CA GLY A 37 -12.65 1.11 -2.42
C GLY A 37 -11.28 1.25 -3.08
N ASN A 38 -10.33 1.89 -2.40
CA ASN A 38 -8.94 1.75 -2.72
C ASN A 38 -8.51 0.29 -2.64
N VAL A 39 -7.47 0.00 -3.40
CA VAL A 39 -6.83 -1.31 -3.45
C VAL A 39 -5.40 -1.14 -2.98
N ALA A 40 -4.88 -2.12 -2.26
CA ALA A 40 -3.46 -2.24 -2.01
C ALA A 40 -3.04 -3.65 -2.39
N THR A 41 -1.93 -3.78 -3.10
CA THR A 41 -1.35 -5.08 -3.43
C THR A 41 -0.18 -5.33 -2.50
N TYR A 42 -0.23 -6.41 -1.73
CA TYR A 42 0.86 -6.83 -0.86
C TYR A 42 1.58 -8.01 -1.48
N PHE A 43 2.91 -7.92 -1.54
CA PHE A 43 3.77 -9.06 -1.85
C PHE A 43 4.27 -9.60 -0.52
N CYS A 44 3.94 -10.85 -0.21
CA CYS A 44 4.24 -11.47 1.07
C CYS A 44 5.10 -12.72 0.90
N ALA A 45 5.88 -13.03 1.94
CA ALA A 45 6.39 -14.38 2.13
C ALA A 45 5.24 -15.34 2.49
N ALA A 46 5.51 -16.65 2.43
CA ALA A 46 4.49 -17.68 2.67
C ALA A 46 3.85 -17.62 4.08
N ASP A 47 4.51 -16.99 5.04
CA ASP A 47 4.04 -16.79 6.42
C ASP A 47 3.33 -15.44 6.66
N GLY A 48 3.01 -14.70 5.59
CA GLY A 48 2.27 -13.43 5.69
C GLY A 48 3.13 -12.19 5.98
N ARG A 49 4.45 -12.34 6.13
CA ARG A 49 5.36 -11.20 6.28
C ARG A 49 5.49 -10.42 4.97
N VAL A 50 5.35 -9.10 5.02
CA VAL A 50 5.29 -8.25 3.82
C VAL A 50 6.70 -7.96 3.29
N LEU A 51 6.94 -8.33 2.04
CA LEU A 51 8.14 -8.00 1.26
C LEU A 51 8.01 -6.63 0.60
N HIS A 52 6.83 -6.30 0.07
CA HIS A 52 6.55 -5.04 -0.60
C HIS A 52 5.05 -4.75 -0.64
N VAL A 53 4.67 -3.49 -0.88
CA VAL A 53 3.28 -3.07 -1.06
C VAL A 53 3.18 -2.01 -2.14
N ILE A 54 2.14 -2.12 -2.98
CA ILE A 54 1.70 -1.08 -3.93
C ILE A 54 0.40 -0.49 -3.38
N PRO A 55 0.43 0.73 -2.81
CA PRO A 55 -0.78 1.38 -2.33
C PRO A 55 -1.49 2.08 -3.49
N GLY A 56 -2.75 1.72 -3.71
CA GLY A 56 -3.62 2.34 -4.69
C GLY A 56 -3.65 1.60 -6.03
N PRO A 57 -4.54 2.03 -6.94
CA PRO A 57 -4.61 1.48 -8.29
C PRO A 57 -3.37 1.89 -9.09
N VAL A 58 -2.82 0.96 -9.88
CA VAL A 58 -1.69 1.20 -10.78
C VAL A 58 -1.99 0.63 -12.17
N GLY A 59 -1.25 1.11 -13.17
CA GLY A 59 -1.23 0.53 -14.51
C GLY A 59 -0.41 -0.76 -14.59
N ALA A 60 -0.55 -1.51 -15.68
CA ALA A 60 0.14 -2.78 -15.88
C ALA A 60 1.68 -2.66 -15.84
N GLU A 61 2.25 -1.62 -16.47
CA GLU A 61 3.70 -1.39 -16.49
C GLU A 61 4.27 -1.14 -15.09
N GLN A 62 3.60 -0.30 -14.30
CA GLN A 62 4.03 -0.04 -12.93
C GLN A 62 3.89 -1.30 -12.07
N PHE A 63 2.79 -2.04 -12.19
CA PHE A 63 2.61 -3.30 -11.48
C PHE A 63 3.73 -4.30 -11.80
N LEU A 64 4.05 -4.49 -13.09
CA LEU A 64 5.12 -5.39 -13.51
C LEU A 64 6.49 -4.93 -13.01
N THR A 65 6.76 -3.63 -13.03
CA THR A 65 8.01 -3.05 -12.53
C THR A 65 8.20 -3.37 -11.04
N GLU A 66 7.14 -3.18 -10.25
CA GLU A 66 7.17 -3.46 -8.81
C GLU A 66 7.24 -4.97 -8.53
N ALA A 67 6.43 -5.79 -9.20
CA ALA A 67 6.45 -7.24 -9.03
C ALA A 67 7.79 -7.87 -9.42
N ARG A 68 8.41 -7.41 -10.53
CA ARG A 68 9.74 -7.85 -10.95
C ARG A 68 10.79 -7.47 -9.92
N TRP A 69 10.75 -6.24 -9.40
CA TRP A 69 11.67 -5.81 -8.36
C TRP A 69 11.58 -6.69 -7.11
N VAL A 70 10.38 -7.09 -6.69
CA VAL A 70 10.21 -8.03 -5.56
C VAL A 70 10.94 -9.34 -5.84
N VAL A 71 10.68 -9.98 -6.99
CA VAL A 71 11.32 -11.25 -7.36
C VAL A 71 12.85 -11.11 -7.40
N THR A 72 13.37 -10.05 -8.02
CA THR A 72 14.83 -9.83 -8.09
C THR A 72 15.42 -9.54 -6.72
N SER A 73 14.73 -8.80 -5.87
CA SER A 73 15.20 -8.46 -4.52
C SER A 73 15.19 -9.65 -3.59
N VAL A 74 14.21 -10.55 -3.69
CA VAL A 74 14.20 -11.83 -2.97
C VAL A 74 15.41 -12.67 -3.37
N ARG A 75 15.65 -12.85 -4.68
CA ARG A 75 16.81 -13.62 -5.16
C ARG A 75 18.14 -13.02 -4.67
N ARG A 76 18.32 -11.72 -4.86
CA ARG A 76 19.50 -10.98 -4.38
C ARG A 76 19.67 -11.14 -2.88
N GLY A 77 18.61 -10.94 -2.10
CA GLY A 77 18.65 -11.02 -0.64
C GLY A 77 18.99 -12.42 -0.13
N LEU A 78 18.50 -13.48 -0.78
CA LEU A 78 18.85 -14.85 -0.41
C LEU A 78 20.33 -15.17 -0.67
N GLU A 79 20.87 -14.71 -1.79
CA GLU A 79 22.29 -14.86 -2.10
C GLU A 79 23.18 -14.04 -1.17
N GLU A 80 22.83 -12.78 -0.93
CA GLU A 80 23.58 -11.86 -0.10
C GLU A 80 23.54 -12.27 1.38
N SER A 81 22.41 -12.75 1.87
CA SER A 81 22.27 -13.27 3.23
C SER A 81 23.17 -14.50 3.45
N LYS A 82 23.24 -15.41 2.47
CA LYS A 82 24.16 -16.56 2.52
C LYS A 82 25.63 -16.15 2.53
N LYS A 83 26.01 -15.13 1.74
CA LYS A 83 27.40 -14.67 1.62
C LYS A 83 27.88 -13.88 2.84
N THR A 84 27.01 -13.03 3.40
CA THR A 84 27.40 -12.05 4.44
C THR A 84 26.96 -12.44 5.84
N GLY A 85 26.04 -13.40 5.97
CA GLY A 85 25.35 -13.69 7.23
C GLY A 85 24.37 -12.59 7.67
N LYS A 86 24.22 -11.50 6.89
CA LYS A 86 23.24 -10.45 7.21
C LYS A 86 21.83 -11.04 7.25
N PRO A 87 21.00 -10.68 8.25
CA PRO A 87 19.60 -11.10 8.27
C PRO A 87 18.88 -10.61 7.02
N PHE A 88 18.14 -11.50 6.36
CA PHE A 88 17.36 -11.19 5.15
C PHE A 88 16.42 -9.98 5.33
N LYS A 89 15.91 -9.79 6.55
CA LYS A 89 15.09 -8.63 6.93
C LYS A 89 15.84 -7.30 6.84
N VAL A 90 17.08 -7.25 7.30
CA VAL A 90 17.91 -6.03 7.23
C VAL A 90 18.19 -5.69 5.77
N LEU A 91 18.50 -6.69 4.94
CA LEU A 91 18.71 -6.52 3.51
C LEU A 91 17.48 -5.93 2.81
N PHE A 92 16.28 -6.44 3.10
CA PHE A 92 15.06 -5.91 2.50
C PHE A 92 14.79 -4.45 2.86
N ARG A 93 15.07 -4.06 4.12
CA ARG A 93 14.98 -2.66 4.56
C ARG A 93 15.98 -1.78 3.81
N GLU A 94 17.22 -2.26 3.65
CA GLU A 94 18.26 -1.60 2.84
C GLU A 94 17.80 -1.44 1.38
N TYR A 95 17.16 -2.45 0.78
CA TYR A 95 16.67 -2.37 -0.60
C TYR A 95 15.53 -1.35 -0.77
N HIS A 96 14.64 -1.21 0.21
CA HIS A 96 13.62 -0.15 0.18
C HIS A 96 14.25 1.24 0.30
N ALA A 97 15.22 1.43 1.20
CA ALA A 97 15.96 2.68 1.32
C ALA A 97 16.73 3.01 0.03
N GLU A 98 17.38 2.01 -0.56
CA GLU A 98 18.07 2.13 -1.86
C GLU A 98 17.10 2.57 -2.96
N ARG A 99 15.89 2.00 -3.00
CA ARG A 99 14.88 2.38 -3.99
C ARG A 99 14.37 3.80 -3.80
N LEU A 100 14.16 4.22 -2.56
CA LEU A 100 13.78 5.58 -2.22
C LEU A 100 14.82 6.58 -2.73
N ARG A 101 16.10 6.26 -2.51
CA ARG A 101 17.24 7.02 -3.00
C ARG A 101 17.28 7.07 -4.52
N GLN A 102 17.25 5.91 -5.19
CA GLN A 102 17.43 5.83 -6.65
C GLN A 102 16.29 6.48 -7.43
N GLN A 103 15.04 6.27 -7.02
CA GLN A 103 13.87 6.71 -7.77
C GLN A 103 13.39 8.11 -7.39
N TYR A 104 13.53 8.49 -6.12
CA TYR A 104 12.97 9.73 -5.58
C TYR A 104 14.05 10.73 -5.15
N GLY A 105 15.32 10.29 -5.11
CA GLY A 105 16.44 11.14 -4.71
C GLY A 105 16.47 11.41 -3.20
N LEU A 106 15.81 10.58 -2.38
CA LEU A 106 15.69 10.82 -0.94
C LEU A 106 16.39 9.74 -0.13
N LEU A 107 17.15 10.18 0.88
CA LEU A 107 17.87 9.30 1.78
C LEU A 107 17.06 8.98 3.02
N VAL A 108 17.10 7.71 3.42
CA VAL A 108 16.50 7.21 4.65
C VAL A 108 17.43 6.19 5.28
N GLU A 109 17.62 6.25 6.59
CA GLU A 109 18.36 5.20 7.29
C GLU A 109 17.43 3.99 7.53
N PRO A 110 17.77 2.80 7.01
CA PRO A 110 16.96 1.62 7.25
C PRO A 110 17.06 1.18 8.71
N ALA A 111 15.93 0.77 9.30
CA ALA A 111 15.92 0.32 10.70
C ALA A 111 16.69 -1.00 10.84
N ARG A 112 17.65 -1.06 11.76
CA ARG A 112 18.47 -2.26 11.97
C ARG A 112 17.84 -3.29 12.91
N PHE A 113 17.03 -2.82 13.83
CA PHE A 113 16.31 -3.63 14.81
C PHE A 113 14.80 -3.43 14.66
N ASP A 114 14.03 -4.37 15.19
CA ASP A 114 12.61 -4.14 15.39
C ASP A 114 12.42 -3.31 16.65
N VAL A 115 11.62 -2.26 16.54
CA VAL A 115 11.07 -1.65 17.74
C VAL A 115 9.93 -2.57 18.15
N ASP A 116 10.08 -3.23 19.30
CA ASP A 116 9.02 -4.07 19.87
C ASP A 116 7.79 -3.20 20.11
N THR A 117 6.88 -3.27 19.16
CA THR A 117 5.51 -2.81 19.30
C THR A 117 4.77 -4.02 19.82
N GLU A 118 4.71 -4.15 21.14
CA GLU A 118 3.81 -5.07 21.82
C GLU A 118 2.40 -4.81 21.31
N ALA A 119 1.94 -5.65 20.38
CA ALA A 119 0.56 -5.67 19.94
C ALA A 119 0.07 -7.09 20.20
N PRO A 120 -1.00 -7.28 21.01
CA PRO A 120 -1.60 -8.59 21.18
C PRO A 120 -2.02 -9.17 19.83
N GLY A 121 -1.86 -10.48 19.67
CA GLY A 121 -1.90 -11.21 18.39
C GLY A 121 -3.01 -10.77 17.42
N ALA A 122 -2.59 -10.36 16.22
CA ALA A 122 -3.38 -9.64 15.22
C ALA A 122 -4.34 -10.49 14.36
N LEU A 123 -4.58 -11.76 14.73
CA LEU A 123 -5.61 -12.59 14.08
C LEU A 123 -6.99 -12.50 14.76
N SER A 124 -7.16 -11.67 15.80
CA SER A 124 -8.50 -11.35 16.29
C SER A 124 -9.12 -10.23 15.46
N TYR A 125 -9.70 -10.61 14.33
CA TYR A 125 -10.73 -9.83 13.64
C TYR A 125 -11.90 -9.61 14.60
N ARG A 126 -11.83 -8.60 15.48
CA ARG A 126 -12.90 -8.00 16.29
C ARG A 126 -12.28 -7.14 17.39
N ASP A 127 -12.23 -5.83 17.16
CA ASP A 127 -12.54 -4.92 18.26
C ASP A 127 -13.86 -4.18 17.94
N PRO A 128 -15.01 -4.61 18.50
CA PRO A 128 -16.27 -3.90 18.38
C PRO A 128 -16.25 -2.52 19.06
N THR A 129 -15.20 -2.17 19.81
CA THR A 129 -15.06 -0.88 20.50
C THR A 129 -14.44 0.23 19.65
N GLY A 130 -14.02 -0.07 18.40
CA GLY A 130 -13.54 0.93 17.46
C GLY A 130 -12.11 1.42 17.72
N ARG A 131 -11.32 0.72 18.54
CA ARG A 131 -9.87 0.96 18.63
C ARG A 131 -9.20 0.56 17.31
N PRO A 132 -8.11 1.26 16.92
CA PRO A 132 -7.37 0.90 15.72
C PRO A 132 -6.88 -0.55 15.83
N LEU A 133 -7.24 -1.36 14.83
CA LEU A 133 -6.96 -2.81 14.78
C LEU A 133 -5.46 -3.14 14.75
N ALA A 134 -4.63 -2.17 14.36
CA ALA A 134 -3.18 -2.31 14.27
C ALA A 134 -2.49 -1.03 14.77
N PRO A 135 -1.29 -1.13 15.36
CA PRO A 135 -0.51 0.05 15.73
C PRO A 135 -0.20 0.88 14.48
N VAL A 136 -0.29 2.21 14.60
CA VAL A 136 0.16 3.12 13.54
C VAL A 136 1.68 3.09 13.53
N LEU A 137 2.25 2.50 12.49
CA LEU A 137 3.69 2.40 12.32
C LEU A 137 4.24 3.74 11.82
N LEU A 138 5.27 4.22 12.48
CA LEU A 138 5.98 5.43 12.07
C LEU A 138 7.04 5.06 11.03
N PRO A 139 7.10 5.74 9.87
CA PRO A 139 8.17 5.58 8.93
C PRO A 139 9.47 6.18 9.51
N PRO A 140 10.63 5.68 9.07
CA PRO A 140 11.91 6.27 9.40
C PRO A 140 12.02 7.70 8.85
N PRO A 141 12.73 8.60 9.54
CA PRO A 141 12.84 9.99 9.14
C PRO A 141 13.66 10.15 7.84
N LEU A 142 13.31 11.14 7.01
CA LEU A 142 14.05 11.43 5.78
C LEU A 142 15.28 12.29 6.10
N HIS A 143 16.46 11.89 5.64
CA HIS A 143 17.70 12.63 5.87
C HIS A 143 17.91 13.77 4.87
N GLY A 144 17.03 13.91 3.88
CA GLY A 144 17.13 14.91 2.82
C GLY A 144 17.50 14.27 1.48
N PRO A 145 17.96 15.08 0.51
CA PRO A 145 18.23 14.58 -0.82
C PRO A 145 19.57 13.87 -0.87
N ASP A 146 19.68 12.89 -1.75
CA ASP A 146 20.99 12.34 -2.11
C ASP A 146 21.74 13.36 -2.98
N VAL A 147 22.87 13.84 -2.44
CA VAL A 147 23.73 14.87 -3.04
C VAL A 147 24.33 14.45 -4.39
N THR A 148 24.25 13.16 -4.75
CA THR A 148 24.69 12.67 -6.06
C THR A 148 23.73 13.03 -7.19
N PHE A 149 22.47 13.38 -6.89
CA PHE A 149 21.53 13.88 -7.91
C PHE A 149 21.65 15.39 -8.07
N GLY A 150 21.65 15.85 -9.32
CA GLY A 150 21.54 17.28 -9.62
C GLY A 150 20.21 17.86 -9.12
N GLN A 151 20.23 19.15 -8.75
CA GLN A 151 19.06 19.86 -8.20
C GLN A 151 17.86 19.80 -9.15
N ASP A 152 18.09 19.91 -10.46
CA ASP A 152 17.02 19.88 -11.48
C ASP A 152 16.26 18.55 -11.48
N LEU A 153 16.98 17.43 -11.41
CA LEU A 153 16.35 16.10 -11.39
C LEU A 153 15.56 15.88 -10.10
N LEU A 154 16.11 16.33 -8.96
CA LEU A 154 15.40 16.29 -7.69
C LEU A 154 14.11 17.12 -7.76
N GLN A 155 14.17 18.34 -8.29
CA GLN A 155 13.01 19.21 -8.44
C GLN A 155 11.94 18.59 -9.35
N GLN A 156 12.35 18.00 -10.49
CA GLN A 156 11.44 17.28 -11.38
C GLN A 156 10.74 16.11 -10.68
N ARG A 157 11.49 15.31 -9.91
CA ARG A 157 10.93 14.20 -9.14
C ARG A 157 9.96 14.69 -8.08
N GLN A 158 10.32 15.72 -7.33
CA GLN A 158 9.45 16.31 -6.30
C GLN A 158 8.17 16.91 -6.92
N ALA A 159 8.25 17.57 -8.07
CA ALA A 159 7.08 18.07 -8.79
C ALA A 159 6.16 16.92 -9.25
N ARG A 160 6.74 15.81 -9.74
CA ARG A 160 5.98 14.61 -10.12
C ARG A 160 5.26 13.99 -8.92
N GLU A 161 5.96 13.84 -7.80
CA GLU A 161 5.36 13.29 -6.58
C GLU A 161 4.28 14.22 -6.03
N ALA A 162 4.50 15.54 -6.01
CA ALA A 162 3.53 16.53 -5.56
C ALA A 162 2.25 16.57 -6.42
N ALA A 163 2.34 16.19 -7.70
CA ALA A 163 1.18 16.10 -8.58
C ALA A 163 0.27 14.89 -8.28
N HIS A 164 0.72 13.93 -7.46
CA HIS A 164 -0.10 12.77 -7.10
C HIS A 164 -1.23 13.18 -6.14
N PRO A 165 -2.50 12.76 -6.35
CA PRO A 165 -3.63 13.18 -5.50
C PRO A 165 -3.50 12.83 -4.02
N LEU A 166 -2.80 11.73 -3.73
CA LEU A 166 -2.50 11.24 -2.38
C LEU A 166 -1.08 11.61 -1.90
N ALA A 167 -0.43 12.58 -2.54
CA ALA A 167 0.88 13.03 -2.11
C ALA A 167 0.83 13.63 -0.70
N GLN A 168 1.82 13.32 0.12
CA GLN A 168 1.98 13.92 1.45
C GLN A 168 3.26 14.71 1.52
N ILE A 169 3.21 15.82 2.25
CA ILE A 169 4.37 16.63 2.55
C ILE A 169 4.95 16.16 3.88
N VAL A 170 6.12 15.52 3.83
CA VAL A 170 6.81 14.94 4.99
C VAL A 170 8.02 15.83 5.35
N PRO A 171 8.20 16.18 6.63
CA PRO A 171 9.39 16.89 7.07
C PRO A 171 10.62 15.97 7.02
N GLY A 172 11.73 16.48 6.49
CA GLY A 172 13.05 15.89 6.64
C GLY A 172 13.72 16.33 7.94
N ILE A 173 14.75 15.59 8.35
CA ILE A 173 15.60 15.92 9.50
C ILE A 173 16.34 17.25 9.29
N ASP A 174 16.60 17.60 8.02
CA ASP A 174 17.19 18.86 7.59
C ASP A 174 16.21 20.06 7.68
N GLY A 175 14.98 19.84 8.16
CA GLY A 175 13.92 20.85 8.25
C GLY A 175 13.24 21.16 6.92
N ARG A 176 13.70 20.57 5.81
CA ARG A 176 13.05 20.72 4.50
C ARG A 176 11.79 19.86 4.43
N ARG A 177 10.94 20.14 3.45
CA ARG A 177 9.67 19.44 3.24
C ARG A 177 9.71 18.71 1.91
N TRP A 178 9.35 17.43 1.92
CA TRP A 178 9.44 16.54 0.77
C TRP A 178 8.06 16.03 0.39
N ALA A 179 7.71 16.08 -0.89
CA ALA A 179 6.50 15.49 -1.42
C ALA A 179 6.74 14.00 -1.70
N LEU A 180 5.88 13.15 -1.15
CA LEU A 180 5.91 11.71 -1.36
C LEU A 180 4.55 11.22 -1.87
N GLY A 181 4.52 10.62 -3.06
CA GLY A 181 3.38 9.83 -3.50
C GLY A 181 3.26 8.51 -2.73
N PRO A 182 2.16 7.76 -2.89
CA PRO A 182 1.88 6.56 -2.10
C PRO A 182 2.97 5.49 -2.18
N LEU A 183 3.54 5.26 -3.37
CA LEU A 183 4.62 4.28 -3.53
C LEU A 183 5.90 4.72 -2.82
N ALA A 184 6.25 6.00 -2.86
CA ALA A 184 7.39 6.56 -2.13
C ALA A 184 7.19 6.44 -0.61
N GLN A 185 5.99 6.74 -0.12
CA GLN A 185 5.61 6.56 1.28
C GLN A 185 5.70 5.08 1.69
N ALA A 186 5.32 4.13 0.82
CA ALA A 186 5.47 2.71 1.08
C ALA A 186 6.93 2.27 1.16
N HIS A 187 7.80 2.75 0.27
CA HIS A 187 9.24 2.50 0.38
C HIS A 187 9.83 3.08 1.66
N GLN A 188 9.45 4.29 2.04
CA GLN A 188 9.85 4.89 3.31
C GLN A 188 9.39 4.01 4.49
N LEU A 189 8.11 3.63 4.55
CA LEU A 189 7.57 2.77 5.60
C LEU A 189 8.31 1.43 5.70
N LEU A 190 8.52 0.76 4.57
CA LEU A 190 9.16 -0.55 4.53
C LEU A 190 10.69 -0.50 4.75
N ALA A 191 11.33 0.66 4.61
CA ALA A 191 12.70 0.85 5.07
C ALA A 191 12.86 0.66 6.59
N ALA A 192 11.80 0.80 7.38
CA ALA A 192 11.79 0.40 8.79
C ALA A 192 11.02 -0.90 9.06
N HIS A 193 10.00 -1.22 8.27
CA HIS A 193 9.01 -2.25 8.64
C HIS A 193 8.90 -3.41 7.64
N ALA A 194 9.83 -3.56 6.69
CA ALA A 194 9.86 -4.75 5.83
C ALA A 194 9.93 -6.04 6.66
N LEU A 195 9.25 -7.08 6.15
CA LEU A 195 9.02 -8.37 6.80
C LEU A 195 8.30 -8.31 8.15
N GLN A 196 7.58 -7.23 8.45
CA GLN A 196 6.55 -7.28 9.49
C GLN A 196 5.33 -8.07 8.97
N PRO A 197 4.56 -8.73 9.86
CA PRO A 197 3.29 -9.34 9.49
C PRO A 197 2.35 -8.33 8.84
N ILE A 198 1.57 -8.77 7.84
CA ILE A 198 0.66 -7.90 7.08
C ILE A 198 -0.31 -7.15 7.98
N GLU A 199 -0.74 -7.76 9.08
CA GLU A 199 -1.69 -7.20 10.03
C GLU A 199 -1.15 -5.93 10.71
N LYS A 200 0.18 -5.86 10.95
CA LYS A 200 0.82 -4.66 11.52
C LYS A 200 0.94 -3.53 10.51
N LEU A 201 1.16 -3.85 9.23
CA LEU A 201 1.35 -2.86 8.17
C LEU A 201 0.04 -2.34 7.59
N TYR A 202 -0.97 -3.21 7.53
CA TYR A 202 -2.24 -2.96 6.86
C TYR A 202 -2.91 -1.66 7.32
N GLY A 203 -2.97 -1.45 8.64
CA GLY A 203 -3.51 -0.22 9.25
C GLY A 203 -2.85 1.05 8.72
N THR A 204 -1.52 1.06 8.69
CA THR A 204 -0.75 2.22 8.26
C THR A 204 -0.90 2.47 6.76
N VAL A 205 -0.91 1.43 5.93
CA VAL A 205 -1.07 1.59 4.48
C VAL A 205 -2.43 2.19 4.13
N PHE A 206 -3.53 1.68 4.69
CA PHE A 206 -4.85 2.21 4.36
C PHE A 206 -5.11 3.58 5.00
N GLU A 207 -4.91 3.71 6.32
CA GLU A 207 -5.31 4.94 7.00
C GLU A 207 -4.36 6.09 6.74
N ARG A 208 -3.04 5.82 6.68
CA ARG A 208 -2.04 6.87 6.53
C ARG A 208 -1.67 7.10 5.08
N ILE A 209 -1.37 6.08 4.29
CA ILE A 209 -0.90 6.28 2.91
C ILE A 209 -2.07 6.52 1.95
N LEU A 210 -3.14 5.73 2.07
CA LEU A 210 -4.31 5.85 1.20
C LEU A 210 -5.37 6.82 1.71
N GLY A 211 -5.26 7.29 2.96
CA GLY A 211 -6.24 8.18 3.58
C GLY A 211 -7.61 7.54 3.81
N GLU A 212 -7.71 6.21 3.79
CA GLU A 212 -8.97 5.48 4.00
C GLU A 212 -9.06 4.91 5.40
N LYS A 213 -10.14 5.23 6.11
CA LYS A 213 -10.47 4.60 7.39
C LYS A 213 -10.85 3.13 7.17
N ILE A 214 -10.17 2.24 7.87
CA ILE A 214 -10.55 0.83 7.91
C ILE A 214 -11.82 0.73 8.75
N SER A 215 -12.90 0.22 8.16
CA SER A 215 -14.15 -0.02 8.88
C SER A 215 -14.42 -1.51 8.97
N THR A 216 -14.71 -1.98 10.18
CA THR A 216 -15.24 -3.32 10.44
C THR A 216 -16.75 -3.41 10.25
N LYS A 217 -17.41 -2.28 9.94
CA LYS A 217 -18.86 -2.27 9.76
C LYS A 217 -19.23 -3.03 8.47
N PRO A 218 -20.27 -3.88 8.52
CA PRO A 218 -20.78 -4.55 7.32
C PRO A 218 -21.24 -3.53 6.27
N VAL A 219 -21.22 -3.94 4.99
CA VAL A 219 -21.58 -3.09 3.85
C VAL A 219 -23.02 -2.59 3.98
N GLU A 220 -23.18 -1.30 4.29
CA GLU A 220 -24.46 -0.61 4.19
C GLU A 220 -24.70 -0.19 2.74
N ILE A 221 -25.54 -0.95 2.04
CA ILE A 221 -26.03 -0.56 0.72
C ILE A 221 -27.18 0.43 0.94
N VAL A 222 -26.86 1.73 0.93
CA VAL A 222 -27.82 2.81 1.21
C VAL A 222 -28.92 2.88 0.15
N THR A 223 -28.67 2.42 -1.08
CA THR A 223 -29.69 2.28 -2.14
C THR A 223 -29.15 1.36 -3.25
N PRO A 224 -29.49 0.06 -3.27
CA PRO A 224 -28.93 -0.87 -4.26
C PRO A 224 -29.41 -0.56 -5.69
N PHE A 225 -30.56 0.11 -5.82
CA PHE A 225 -31.28 0.29 -7.08
C PHE A 225 -31.84 1.72 -7.15
N PRO A 226 -31.11 2.69 -7.75
CA PRO A 226 -31.54 4.09 -7.82
C PRO A 226 -32.81 4.30 -8.66
N TRP A 227 -33.21 3.33 -9.46
CA TRP A 227 -34.47 3.33 -10.22
C TRP A 227 -35.67 2.81 -9.42
N ARG A 228 -35.48 2.32 -8.19
CA ARG A 228 -36.60 2.07 -7.27
C ARG A 228 -36.87 3.36 -6.48
N PRO A 229 -37.98 4.07 -6.73
CA PRO A 229 -38.44 5.06 -5.76
C PRO A 229 -38.63 4.36 -4.42
N GLU A 230 -38.33 5.04 -3.31
CA GLU A 230 -38.41 4.50 -1.94
C GLU A 230 -39.83 4.04 -1.61
N GLY A 231 -40.13 2.81 -2.01
CA GLY A 231 -41.38 2.11 -1.74
C GLY A 231 -41.19 1.15 -0.57
N LYS A 232 -42.08 1.26 0.42
CA LYS A 232 -42.17 0.41 1.61
C LYS A 232 -41.84 -1.05 1.30
N ARG A 233 -40.98 -1.68 2.13
CA ARG A 233 -40.70 -3.13 2.08
C ARG A 233 -42.03 -3.91 1.94
N GLY A 234 -42.15 -4.72 0.88
CA GLY A 234 -43.28 -5.62 0.69
C GLY A 234 -44.24 -5.30 -0.47
N GLN A 235 -44.05 -4.21 -1.22
CA GLN A 235 -44.86 -4.00 -2.44
C GLN A 235 -44.37 -4.86 -3.62
N PRO A 236 -45.28 -5.60 -4.30
CA PRO A 236 -44.95 -6.31 -5.53
C PRO A 236 -44.52 -5.33 -6.62
N LEU A 237 -43.58 -5.77 -7.46
CA LEU A 237 -43.19 -4.99 -8.63
C LEU A 237 -44.41 -4.77 -9.54
N PRO A 238 -44.62 -3.55 -10.07
CA PRO A 238 -45.62 -3.34 -11.11
C PRO A 238 -45.27 -4.24 -12.29
N LEU A 239 -46.22 -5.10 -12.69
CA LEU A 239 -46.04 -5.94 -13.86
C LEU A 239 -45.89 -5.03 -15.09
N PRO A 240 -44.98 -5.36 -16.03
CA PRO A 240 -44.84 -4.59 -17.25
C PRO A 240 -46.20 -4.51 -17.95
N ALA A 241 -46.61 -3.30 -18.34
CA ALA A 241 -47.79 -3.10 -19.14
C ALA A 241 -47.68 -3.99 -20.38
N ARG A 242 -48.64 -4.91 -20.54
CA ARG A 242 -48.70 -5.74 -21.74
C ARG A 242 -48.93 -4.82 -22.94
N PRO A 243 -48.23 -5.06 -24.07
CA PRO A 243 -48.40 -4.30 -25.30
C PRO A 243 -49.83 -4.41 -25.84
#